data_AF-A0A942MRC2-F1
#
_entry.id   AF-A0A942MRC2-F1
#
_cell.length_a   1.000
_cell.length_b   1.000
_cell.length_c   1.000
_cell.angle_alpha   90.00
_cell.angle_beta   90.00
_cell.angle_gamma   90.00
#
_symmetry.space_group_name_H-M   'P 1'
#
loop_
_entity.id
_entity.type
_entity.pdbx_description
1 polymer ?
#
loop_
_entity_poly.entity_id
_entity_poly.type
_entity_poly.pdbx_seq_one_letter_code
_entity_poly.pdbx_strand_id
1 'polypeptide(L)' 'MNNTLLTQPISNLTVQDLKTLIEEIIEQKLSQFSYDPDAGLELRPEIEQYLQRSLQETSSGVRGIDVSEVGKRLNYF' A
#
# COMPACT_ATOMS: atom_id res chain seq x y z
N MET A 1 20.11 -9.26 -8.34
CA MET A 1 20.99 -8.51 -9.26
C MET A 1 22.10 -9.43 -9.73
N ASN A 2 22.24 -9.66 -11.03
CA ASN A 2 23.54 -10.10 -11.56
C ASN A 2 24.47 -8.88 -11.51
N ASN A 3 25.39 -8.83 -10.55
CA ASN A 3 26.30 -7.71 -10.30
C ASN A 3 27.07 -7.22 -11.53
N THR A 4 27.15 -8.05 -12.58
CA THR A 4 27.82 -7.77 -13.84
C THR A 4 27.21 -6.59 -14.62
N LEU A 5 25.89 -6.36 -14.52
CA LEU A 5 25.21 -5.30 -15.29
C LEU A 5 25.43 -3.89 -14.71
N LEU A 6 25.85 -3.76 -13.45
CA LEU A 6 26.06 -2.47 -12.79
C LEU A 6 27.39 -1.79 -13.18
N THR A 7 28.30 -2.52 -13.84
CA THR A 7 29.64 -2.05 -14.21
C THR A 7 29.91 -2.01 -15.71
N GLN A 8 28.95 -2.42 -16.56
CA GLN A 8 29.11 -2.36 -18.01
C GLN A 8 28.78 -0.96 -18.55
N PRO A 9 29.50 -0.46 -19.58
CA PRO A 9 29.11 0.74 -20.29
C PRO A 9 27.71 0.59 -20.89
N ILE A 10 26.84 1.59 -20.72
CA ILE A 10 25.48 1.61 -21.28
C ILE A 10 25.50 1.44 -22.81
N SER A 11 26.54 1.92 -23.48
CA SER A 11 26.75 1.78 -24.92
C SER A 11 26.86 0.33 -25.40
N ASN A 12 27.12 -0.61 -24.50
CA ASN A 12 27.30 -2.02 -24.81
C ASN A 12 26.05 -2.86 -24.52
N LEU A 13 24.98 -2.24 -24.01
CA LEU A 13 23.71 -2.90 -23.76
C LEU A 13 22.93 -3.06 -25.07
N THR A 14 22.29 -4.21 -25.25
CA THR A 14 21.25 -4.32 -26.26
C THR A 14 20.01 -3.53 -25.82
N VAL A 15 19.10 -3.25 -26.75
CA VAL A 15 17.80 -2.63 -26.43
C VAL A 15 17.03 -3.47 -25.40
N GLN A 16 17.17 -4.80 -25.45
CA GLN A 16 16.50 -5.69 -24.49
C GLN A 16 17.09 -5.57 -23.10
N ASP A 17 18.43 -5.54 -22.98
CA ASP A 17 19.10 -5.37 -21.69
C ASP A 17 18.74 -4.02 -21.04
N LEU A 18 18.64 -2.97 -21.86
CA LEU A 18 18.22 -1.66 -21.39
C LEU A 18 16.77 -1.65 -20.88
N LYS A 19 15.85 -2.33 -21.57
CA LYS A 19 14.46 -2.45 -21.10
C LYS A 19 14.38 -3.18 -19.77
N THR A 20 15.08 -4.30 -19.63
CA THR A 20 15.12 -5.06 -18.39
C THR A 20 15.71 -4.24 -17.24
N LEU A 21 16.79 -3.49 -17.48
CA LEU A 21 17.35 -2.58 -16.47
C LEU A 21 16.35 -1.50 -16.03
N ILE A 22 15.60 -0.91 -16.97
CA ILE A 22 14.59 0.11 -16.67
C ILE A 22 13.44 -0.48 -15.85
N GLU A 23 12.93 -1.66 -16.23
CA GLU A 23 11.87 -2.37 -15.50
C GLU A 23 12.28 -2.63 -14.04
N GLU A 24 13.48 -3.16 -13.83
CA GLU A 24 14.02 -3.42 -12.48
C GLU A 24 14.16 -2.14 -11.65
N ILE A 25 14.63 -1.04 -12.25
CA ILE A 25 14.74 0.25 -11.57
C ILE A 25 13.35 0.78 -11.19
N ILE A 26 12.36 0.66 -12.08
CA ILE A 26 10.98 1.09 -11.80
C ILE A 26 10.41 0.26 -10.65
N GLU A 27 10.54 -1.07 -10.65
CA GLU A 27 10.08 -1.91 -9.53
C GLU A 27 10.77 -1.54 -8.19
N GLN A 28 12.08 -1.30 -8.22
CA GLN A 28 12.81 -0.85 -7.03
C GLN A 28 12.33 0.53 -6.56
N LYS A 29 11.98 1.44 -7.47
CA LYS A 29 11.45 2.75 -7.10
C LYS A 29 10.02 2.66 -6.60
N LEU A 30 9.16 1.88 -7.25
CA LEU A 30 7.79 1.66 -6.80
C LEU A 30 7.73 0.97 -5.44
N SER A 31 8.62 0.02 -5.15
CA SER A 31 8.69 -0.58 -3.80
C SER A 31 9.16 0.41 -2.73
N GLN A 32 9.95 1.42 -3.10
CA GLN A 32 10.29 2.56 -2.23
C GLN A 32 9.11 3.52 -2.04
N PHE A 33 8.14 3.53 -2.96
CA PHE A 33 6.88 4.28 -2.88
C PHE A 33 5.75 3.45 -2.23
N SER A 34 5.99 2.76 -1.10
CA SER A 34 4.88 2.42 -0.18
C SER A 34 4.32 3.71 0.43
N TYR A 35 3.69 4.51 -0.42
CA TYR A 35 3.02 5.75 -0.06
C TYR A 35 1.60 5.35 0.31
N ASP A 36 1.30 5.43 1.60
CA ASP A 36 -0.09 5.41 2.04
C ASP A 36 -0.80 6.57 1.30
N PRO A 37 -1.77 6.28 0.41
CA PRO A 37 -2.44 7.30 -0.38
C PRO A 37 -3.14 8.35 0.50
N ASP A 38 -3.43 7.99 1.76
CA ASP A 38 -4.06 8.85 2.75
C ASP A 38 -3.03 9.59 3.64
N ALA A 39 -1.73 9.40 3.41
CA ALA A 39 -0.67 10.05 4.19
C ALA A 39 -0.77 11.58 4.13
N GLY A 40 -0.89 12.19 5.32
CA GLY A 40 -0.99 13.64 5.46
C GLY A 40 -2.41 14.20 5.28
N LEU A 41 -3.42 13.35 5.06
CA LEU A 41 -4.81 13.76 5.10
C LEU A 41 -5.32 13.82 6.54
N GLU A 42 -6.22 14.77 6.81
CA GLU A 42 -6.95 14.86 8.08
C GLU A 42 -8.26 14.07 8.00
N LEU A 43 -8.67 13.49 9.14
CA LEU A 43 -9.96 12.85 9.24
C LEU A 43 -11.07 13.90 9.15
N ARG A 44 -12.16 13.56 8.45
CA ARG A 44 -13.37 14.38 8.51
C ARG A 44 -13.94 14.31 9.94
N PRO A 45 -14.48 15.41 10.50
CA PRO A 45 -14.92 15.45 11.89
C PRO A 45 -15.92 14.35 12.27
N GLU A 46 -16.83 13.99 11.36
CA GLU A 46 -17.81 12.93 11.61
C GLU A 46 -17.18 11.53 11.70
N ILE A 47 -16.08 11.30 10.98
CA ILE A 47 -15.32 10.05 11.03
C ILE A 47 -14.49 9.98 12.30
N GLU A 48 -13.83 11.07 12.69
CA GLU A 48 -13.10 11.16 13.94
C GLU A 48 -14.00 10.84 15.14
N GLN A 49 -15.17 11.50 15.24
CA GLN A 49 -16.14 11.26 16.30
C GLN A 49 -16.64 9.81 16.33
N TYR A 50 -16.89 9.22 15.16
CA TYR A 50 -17.28 7.83 15.04
C TYR A 50 -16.18 6.89 15.57
N LEU A 51 -14.93 7.12 15.18
CA LEU A 51 -13.79 6.30 15.59
C LEU A 51 -13.51 6.42 17.09
N GLN A 52 -13.58 7.63 17.65
CA GLN A 52 -13.44 7.84 19.09
C GLN A 52 -14.47 7.03 19.89
N ARG A 53 -15.74 7.04 19.48
CA ARG A 53 -16.79 6.23 20.11
C ARG A 53 -16.50 4.72 19.98
N SER A 54 -16.15 4.26 18.79
CA SER A 54 -15.82 2.85 18.54
C SER A 54 -14.65 2.36 19.41
N LEU A 55 -13.62 3.18 19.57
CA LEU A 55 -12.48 2.89 20.45
C LEU A 55 -12.89 2.81 21.93
N GLN A 56 -13.73 3.73 22.39
CA GLN A 56 -14.27 3.70 23.76
C GLN A 56 -15.10 2.43 24.00
N GLU A 57 -16.02 2.09 23.10
CA GLU A 57 -16.83 0.88 23.18
C GLU A 57 -15.93 -0.37 23.24
N THR A 58 -14.95 -0.46 22.34
CA THR A 58 -13.98 -1.56 22.32
C THR A 58 -13.20 -1.66 23.64
N SER A 59 -12.74 -0.52 24.18
CA SER A 59 -12.01 -0.47 25.46
C SER A 59 -12.86 -0.91 26.66
N SER A 60 -14.19 -0.72 26.58
CA SER A 60 -15.15 -1.19 27.59
C SER A 60 -15.54 -2.66 27.44
N GLY A 61 -14.97 -3.37 26.45
CA GLY A 61 -15.19 -4.79 26.21
C GLY A 61 -16.32 -5.10 25.23
N VAL A 62 -16.90 -4.09 24.57
CA VAL A 62 -17.82 -4.31 23.46
C VAL A 62 -17.04 -4.91 22.30
N ARG A 63 -17.48 -6.08 21.82
CA ARG A 63 -16.86 -6.72 20.66
C ARG A 63 -17.48 -6.21 19.37
N GLY A 64 -16.66 -6.15 18.32
CA GLY A 64 -17.14 -5.89 16.97
C GLY A 64 -18.05 -7.02 16.46
N ILE A 65 -18.62 -6.79 15.28
CA ILE A 65 -19.42 -7.79 14.56
C ILE A 65 -18.54 -8.72 13.73
N ASP A 66 -19.05 -9.91 13.42
CA ASP A 66 -18.36 -10.86 12.57
C ASP A 66 -18.18 -10.30 11.14
N VAL A 67 -17.05 -10.61 10.51
CA VAL A 67 -16.73 -10.12 9.16
C VAL A 67 -17.77 -10.57 8.11
N SER A 68 -18.35 -11.77 8.28
CA SER A 68 -19.42 -12.25 7.42
C SER A 68 -20.69 -11.41 7.54
N GLU A 69 -20.96 -10.85 8.73
CA GLU A 69 -22.09 -9.96 8.95
C GLU A 69 -21.85 -8.57 8.34
N VAL A 70 -20.61 -8.06 8.42
CA VAL A 70 -20.21 -6.84 7.69
C VAL A 70 -20.46 -7.01 6.20
N GLY A 71 -20.02 -8.15 5.64
CA GLY A 71 -20.18 -8.48 4.23
C GLY A 71 -21.65 -8.47 3.76
N LYS A 72 -22.56 -9.06 4.55
CA LYS A 72 -24.00 -9.03 4.28
C LYS A 72 -24.58 -7.61 4.31
N ARG A 73 -24.18 -6.78 5.29
CA ARG A 73 -24.68 -5.40 5.43
C ARG A 73 -24.24 -4.50 4.28
N LEU A 74 -23.03 -4.74 3.76
CA LEU A 74 -22.44 -3.97 2.67
C LEU A 74 -22.70 -4.59 1.28
N ASN A 75 -23.48 -5.69 1.21
CA ASN A 75 -23.81 -6.39 -0.02
C ASN A 75 -22.57 -6.87 -0.82
N TYR A 76 -21.51 -7.28 -0.11
CA TYR A 76 -20.32 -7.89 -0.70
C TYR A 76 -20.42 -9.44 -0.78
N PHE A 77 -21.45 -10.06 -0.17
CA PHE A 77 -21.78 -11.49 -0.25
C PHE A 77 -23.29 -11.73 -0.18
#